data_AF-A0A8T7H9W5-F1
#
_entry.id   AF-A0A8T7H9W5-F1
#
_cell.length_a   1.000
_cell.length_b   1.000
_cell.length_c   1.000
_cell.angle_alpha   90.00
_cell.angle_beta   90.00
_cell.angle_gamma   90.00
#
_symmetry.space_group_name_H-M   'P 1'
#
loop_
_entity.id
_entity.type
_entity.pdbx_description
1 polymer ?
#
loop_
_entity_poly.entity_id
_entity_poly.type
_entity_poly.pdbx_seq_one_letter_code
_entity_poly.pdbx_strand_id
1 'polypeptide(L)'
;MYLGNKRGLSPLVATVILIGFAVSIGAVIMNWGKSAFEDHEQEAEGEELLKWYLGGNIESVCYDDTKIQFNVKGSPEINIKAIKVIARGQKDEYVPVDVINVPEKGKVNKVILPFNILKYGILNQLIFYPFDIAITRDNPVRCS
;
A
#
# COMPACT_ATOMS: atom_id res chain seq x y z
N MET A 1 52.01 -42.27 40.72
CA MET A 1 51.69 -43.20 39.62
C MET A 1 50.44 -42.67 38.93
N TYR A 2 50.58 -41.81 37.91
CA TYR A 2 49.44 -41.27 37.17
C TYR A 2 49.00 -42.32 36.15
N LEU A 3 47.95 -43.09 36.48
CA LEU A 3 47.30 -43.97 35.51
C LEU A 3 46.62 -43.12 34.44
N GLY A 4 47.08 -43.30 33.21
CA GLY A 4 46.61 -42.60 32.04
C GLY A 4 45.27 -43.10 31.47
N ASN A 5 44.74 -42.22 30.63
CA ASN A 5 43.92 -42.53 29.46
C ASN A 5 42.44 -42.88 29.67
N LYS A 6 41.66 -41.89 30.12
CA LYS A 6 40.27 -41.72 29.67
C LYS A 6 40.14 -40.33 29.06
N ARG A 7 39.43 -40.23 27.92
CA ARG A 7 38.88 -39.00 27.30
C ARG A 7 39.69 -38.34 26.17
N GLY A 8 39.89 -39.07 25.08
CA GLY A 8 40.17 -38.48 23.76
C GLY A 8 38.92 -38.13 22.94
N LEU A 9 37.73 -38.56 23.37
CA LEU A 9 36.47 -38.40 22.62
C LEU A 9 35.66 -37.16 23.04
N SER A 10 35.92 -36.59 24.22
CA SER A 10 35.14 -35.47 24.76
C SER A 10 35.22 -34.19 23.91
N PRO A 11 36.37 -33.81 23.34
CA PRO A 11 36.45 -32.60 22.52
C PRO A 11 35.76 -32.77 21.15
N LEU A 12 35.89 -33.95 20.53
CA LEU A 12 35.37 -34.21 19.18
C LEU A 12 33.84 -34.35 19.19
N VAL A 13 33.28 -34.96 20.24
CA VAL A 13 31.82 -35.03 20.40
C VAL A 13 31.23 -33.65 20.70
N ALA A 14 31.92 -32.82 21.50
CA ALA A 14 31.47 -31.48 21.82
C ALA A 14 31.38 -30.58 20.58
N THR A 15 32.34 -30.68 19.65
CA THR A 15 32.31 -29.88 18.41
C THR A 15 31.18 -30.30 17.49
N VAL A 16 30.91 -31.60 17.34
CA VAL A 16 29.78 -32.09 16.51
C VAL A 16 28.44 -31.66 17.09
N ILE A 17 28.28 -31.67 18.42
CA ILE A 17 27.06 -31.18 19.09
C ILE A 17 26.89 -29.68 18.87
N LEU A 18 27.96 -28.89 18.99
CA LEU A 18 27.90 -27.44 18.76
C LEU A 18 27.55 -27.09 17.31
N ILE A 19 28.12 -27.82 16.34
CA ILE A 19 27.80 -27.64 14.91
C ILE A 19 26.34 -28.02 14.65
N GLY A 20 25.87 -29.17 15.18
CA GLY A 20 24.48 -29.59 15.03
C GLY A 20 23.50 -28.58 15.62
N PHE A 21 23.82 -28.00 16.78
CA PHE A 21 23.02 -26.97 17.41
C PHE A 21 22.97 -25.68 16.58
N ALA A 22 24.11 -25.23 16.05
CA ALA A 22 24.19 -24.05 15.20
C ALA A 22 23.37 -24.20 13.90
N VAL A 23 23.44 -25.35 13.24
CA VAL A 23 22.65 -25.64 12.03
C VAL A 23 21.16 -25.68 12.33
N SER A 24 20.77 -26.25 13.47
CA SER A 24 19.37 -26.30 13.92
C SER A 24 18.79 -24.90 14.15
N ILE A 25 19.54 -24.02 14.82
CA ILE A 25 19.15 -22.62 15.01
C ILE A 25 19.05 -21.89 13.66
N GLY A 26 20.01 -22.09 12.76
CA GLY A 26 20.00 -21.50 11.42
C GLY A 26 18.73 -21.85 10.64
N ALA A 27 18.31 -23.11 10.67
CA ALA A 27 17.07 -23.56 10.02
C ALA A 27 15.81 -22.92 10.62
N VAL A 28 15.73 -22.79 11.95
CA VAL A 28 14.59 -22.13 12.62
C VAL A 28 14.55 -20.64 12.26
N ILE A 29 15.69 -19.94 12.27
CA ILE A 29 15.78 -18.53 11.87
C ILE A 29 15.38 -18.34 10.40
N MET A 30 15.77 -19.25 9.50
CA MET A 30 15.33 -19.17 8.10
C MET A 30 13.82 -19.42 7.95
N ASN A 31 13.24 -20.32 8.76
CA ASN A 31 11.81 -20.61 8.72
C ASN A 31 10.97 -19.45 9.31
N TRP A 32 11.41 -18.86 10.42
CA TRP A 32 10.78 -17.67 11.02
C TRP A 32 11.05 -16.39 10.23
N GLY A 33 12.25 -16.25 9.68
CA GLY A 33 12.62 -15.15 8.80
C GLY A 33 11.77 -15.17 7.54
N LYS A 34 11.56 -16.35 6.94
CA LYS A 34 10.67 -16.48 5.78
C LYS A 34 9.23 -16.07 6.10
N SER A 35 8.68 -16.43 7.26
CA SER A 35 7.34 -15.98 7.66
C SER A 35 7.28 -14.49 7.99
N ALA A 36 8.33 -13.94 8.62
CA ALA A 36 8.43 -12.50 8.84
C ALA A 36 8.53 -11.73 7.51
N PHE A 37 9.29 -12.20 6.53
CA PHE A 37 9.46 -11.49 5.25
C PHE A 37 8.39 -11.81 4.20
N GLU A 38 7.73 -12.97 4.23
CA GLU A 38 6.56 -13.26 3.38
C GLU A 38 5.32 -12.51 3.87
N ASP A 39 5.21 -12.21 5.18
CA ASP A 39 4.21 -11.26 5.70
C ASP A 39 4.61 -9.79 5.47
N HIS A 40 5.90 -9.50 5.17
CA HIS A 40 6.42 -8.15 4.90
C HIS A 40 6.79 -7.85 3.43
N GLU A 41 6.50 -8.72 2.47
CA GLU A 41 6.40 -8.30 1.04
C GLU A 41 5.19 -7.37 0.80
N GLN A 42 4.45 -7.03 1.86
CA GLN A 42 3.37 -6.06 1.83
C GLN A 42 3.49 -4.92 2.83
N GLU A 43 4.67 -4.43 3.22
CA GLU A 43 4.69 -3.17 3.99
C GLU A 43 5.96 -2.34 3.78
N ALA A 44 5.84 -1.32 2.92
CA ALA A 44 6.55 -0.09 3.18
C ALA A 44 5.82 0.60 4.34
N GLU A 45 6.47 0.66 5.51
CA GLU A 45 6.07 1.56 6.58
C GLU A 45 6.14 3.00 6.05
N GLY A 46 4.98 3.64 5.97
CA GLY A 46 4.84 5.03 5.54
C GLY A 46 3.49 5.25 4.88
N GLU A 47 2.46 5.37 5.72
CA GLU A 47 1.06 5.49 5.34
C GLU A 47 0.53 4.21 4.67
N GLU A 48 -0.53 3.61 5.22
CA GLU A 48 -1.36 2.66 4.46
C GLU A 48 -2.00 3.43 3.29
N LEU A 49 -1.19 3.72 2.28
CA LEU A 49 -1.63 4.15 0.99
C LEU A 49 -2.49 3.02 0.50
N LEU A 50 -3.79 3.29 0.39
CA LEU A 50 -4.72 2.52 -0.43
C LEU A 50 -3.93 1.86 -1.56
N LYS A 51 -3.73 0.54 -1.50
CA LYS A 51 -3.19 -0.21 -2.62
C LYS A 51 -4.27 -0.20 -3.68
N TRP A 52 -4.28 0.85 -4.47
CA TRP A 52 -5.03 0.91 -5.70
C TRP A 52 -4.46 -0.19 -6.58
N TYR A 53 -5.27 -1.23 -6.84
CA TYR A 53 -5.07 -2.06 -8.02
C TYR A 53 -5.34 -1.18 -9.25
N LEU A 54 -4.34 -0.37 -9.62
CA LEU A 54 -4.12 -0.04 -11.02
C LEU A 54 -3.60 -1.34 -11.62
N GLY A 55 -4.53 -2.24 -11.96
CA GLY A 55 -4.21 -3.44 -12.72
C GLY A 55 -3.33 -3.02 -13.89
N GLY A 56 -2.23 -3.76 -14.07
CA GLY A 56 -1.23 -3.45 -15.09
C GLY A 56 -1.89 -3.03 -16.41
N ASN A 57 -1.36 -1.93 -16.96
CA ASN A 57 -1.82 -1.19 -18.13
C ASN A 57 -2.77 -0.01 -17.79
N ILE A 58 -2.33 1.19 -18.16
CA ILE A 58 -2.83 2.52 -17.79
C ILE A 58 -4.13 2.85 -18.57
N GLU A 59 -4.96 1.85 -18.86
CA GLU A 59 -6.06 1.93 -19.84
C GLU A 59 -7.40 2.42 -19.24
N SER A 60 -7.46 2.74 -17.94
CA SER A 60 -8.75 3.03 -17.27
C SER A 60 -9.04 4.50 -16.98
N VAL A 61 -8.11 5.42 -17.29
CA VAL A 61 -8.33 6.87 -17.20
C VAL A 61 -8.22 7.47 -18.60
N CYS A 62 -9.34 7.96 -19.13
CA CYS A 62 -9.41 8.65 -20.42
C CYS A 62 -9.67 10.14 -20.18
N TYR A 63 -8.97 11.02 -20.87
CA TYR A 63 -9.27 12.45 -20.82
C TYR A 63 -9.30 13.05 -22.23
N ASP A 64 -10.09 14.10 -22.39
CA ASP A 64 -10.15 14.94 -23.58
C ASP A 64 -10.04 16.41 -23.18
N ASP A 65 -10.23 17.32 -24.14
CA ASP A 65 -10.12 18.77 -23.92
C ASP A 65 -11.10 19.32 -22.86
N THR A 66 -12.16 18.57 -22.57
CA THR A 66 -13.34 19.00 -21.79
C THR A 66 -13.63 18.15 -20.55
N LYS A 67 -13.13 16.92 -20.47
CA LYS A 67 -13.46 16.01 -19.37
C LYS A 67 -12.40 14.94 -19.13
N ILE A 68 -12.33 14.49 -17.89
CA ILE A 68 -11.59 13.31 -17.44
C ILE A 68 -12.63 12.23 -17.08
N GLN A 69 -12.41 11.00 -17.53
CA GLN A 69 -13.32 9.87 -17.37
C GLN A 69 -12.54 8.68 -16.80
N PHE A 70 -13.07 8.08 -15.74
CA PHE A 70 -12.51 6.86 -15.18
C PHE A 70 -13.59 6.05 -14.46
N ASN A 71 -13.27 4.79 -14.17
CA ASN A 71 -14.17 3.89 -13.46
C ASN A 71 -13.67 3.70 -12.03
N VAL A 72 -14.59 3.79 -11.07
CA VAL A 72 -14.32 3.49 -9.65
C VAL A 72 -15.08 2.22 -9.30
N LYS A 73 -14.37 1.24 -8.74
CA LYS A 73 -14.95 -0.03 -8.28
C LYS A 73 -14.84 -0.14 -6.76
N GLY A 74 -15.94 -0.47 -6.10
CA GLY A 74 -15.92 -0.77 -4.67
C GLY A 74 -15.25 -2.12 -4.40
N SER A 75 -14.21 -2.12 -3.57
CA SER A 75 -13.57 -3.36 -3.11
C SER A 75 -14.47 -4.09 -2.11
N PRO A 76 -14.56 -5.44 -2.16
CA PRO A 76 -15.26 -6.19 -1.12
C PRO A 76 -14.55 -6.16 0.24
N GLU A 77 -13.24 -5.92 0.25
CA GLU A 77 -12.36 -6.00 1.43
C GLU A 77 -12.25 -4.66 2.17
N ILE A 78 -12.34 -3.53 1.46
CA ILE A 78 -12.12 -2.19 2.01
C ILE A 78 -13.39 -1.37 1.91
N ASN A 79 -13.84 -0.78 3.01
CA ASN A 79 -15.02 0.06 3.07
C ASN A 79 -14.65 1.55 3.00
N ILE A 80 -14.56 2.09 1.79
CA ILE A 80 -14.35 3.53 1.54
C ILE A 80 -15.68 4.13 1.10
N LYS A 81 -16.12 5.22 1.74
CA LYS A 81 -17.37 5.90 1.36
C LYS A 81 -17.20 6.85 0.19
N ALA A 82 -16.13 7.67 0.21
CA ALA A 82 -15.85 8.64 -0.83
C ALA A 82 -14.35 8.78 -1.06
N ILE A 83 -14.01 9.30 -2.24
CA ILE A 83 -12.64 9.61 -2.65
C ILE A 83 -12.61 11.04 -3.17
N LYS A 84 -11.54 11.74 -2.84
CA LYS A 84 -11.25 13.08 -3.31
C LYS A 84 -10.29 12.97 -4.49
N VAL A 85 -10.63 13.57 -5.62
CA VAL A 85 -9.81 13.51 -6.83
C VAL A 85 -9.28 14.89 -7.19
N ILE A 86 -7.97 14.96 -7.38
CA ILE A 86 -7.24 16.17 -7.73
C ILE A 86 -6.51 15.93 -9.04
N ALA A 87 -6.78 16.75 -10.06
CA ALA A 87 -6.03 16.72 -11.31
C ALA A 87 -5.07 17.91 -11.38
N ARG A 88 -3.85 17.66 -11.85
CA ARG A 88 -2.81 18.66 -12.11
C ARG A 88 -2.48 18.66 -13.59
N GLY A 89 -2.66 19.81 -14.23
CA GLY A 89 -2.21 20.02 -15.60
C GLY A 89 -0.78 20.56 -15.67
N GLN A 90 -0.20 20.61 -16.87
CA GLN A 90 1.16 21.13 -17.10
C GLN A 90 1.35 22.60 -16.70
N LYS A 91 0.29 23.41 -16.67
CA LYS A 91 0.38 24.82 -16.24
C LYS A 91 0.44 24.99 -14.72
N ASP A 92 0.63 23.89 -13.97
CA ASP A 92 0.65 23.84 -12.51
C ASP A 92 -0.62 24.38 -11.81
N GLU A 93 -1.71 24.53 -12.57
CA GLU A 93 -3.02 24.82 -12.03
C GLU A 93 -3.76 23.53 -11.65
N TYR A 94 -4.39 23.54 -10.48
CA TYR A 94 -5.22 22.45 -10.00
C TYR A 94 -6.64 22.55 -10.57
N VAL A 95 -7.14 21.45 -11.09
CA VAL A 95 -8.55 21.30 -11.44
C VAL A 95 -9.36 21.29 -10.13
N PRO A 96 -10.52 21.98 -10.07
CA PRO A 96 -11.38 21.96 -8.90
C PRO A 96 -11.65 20.53 -8.45
N VAL A 97 -11.54 20.34 -7.14
CA VAL A 97 -11.60 19.03 -6.52
C VAL A 97 -13.02 18.54 -6.45
N ASP A 98 -13.26 17.31 -6.92
CA ASP A 98 -14.54 16.63 -6.78
C ASP A 98 -14.47 15.52 -5.72
N VAL A 99 -15.58 15.31 -5.03
CA VAL A 99 -15.78 14.25 -4.05
C VAL A 99 -16.68 13.20 -4.68
N ILE A 100 -16.09 12.03 -4.94
CA ILE A 100 -16.78 10.94 -5.62
C ILE A 100 -17.15 9.89 -4.59
N ASN A 101 -18.43 9.54 -4.52
CA ASN A 101 -18.89 8.42 -3.71
C ASN A 101 -18.45 7.11 -4.35
N VAL A 102 -17.80 6.26 -3.56
CA VAL A 102 -17.39 4.92 -3.98
C VAL A 102 -18.65 4.05 -4.01
N PRO A 103 -18.89 3.30 -5.10
CA PRO A 103 -20.05 2.43 -5.18
C PRO A 103 -19.96 1.26 -4.20
N GLU A 104 -21.10 0.62 -3.92
CA GLU A 104 -21.16 -0.57 -3.06
C GLU A 104 -20.22 -1.69 -3.55
N LYS A 105 -19.86 -2.59 -2.63
CA LYS A 105 -18.94 -3.71 -2.87
C LYS A 105 -19.25 -4.44 -4.18
N GLY A 106 -18.24 -4.55 -5.05
CA GLY A 106 -18.35 -5.25 -6.33
C GLY A 106 -19.00 -4.46 -7.47
N LYS A 107 -19.64 -3.31 -7.20
CA LYS A 107 -20.19 -2.43 -8.24
C LYS A 107 -19.13 -1.49 -8.81
N VAL A 108 -19.33 -1.09 -10.05
CA VAL A 108 -18.49 -0.13 -10.78
C VAL A 108 -19.33 1.09 -11.09
N ASN A 109 -18.79 2.28 -10.85
CA ASN A 109 -19.39 3.55 -11.25
C ASN A 109 -18.47 4.30 -12.20
N LYS A 110 -19.03 4.90 -13.24
CA LYS A 110 -18.30 5.75 -14.17
C LYS A 110 -18.32 7.19 -13.66
N VAL A 111 -17.14 7.78 -13.53
CA VAL A 111 -16.96 9.15 -13.08
C VAL A 111 -16.55 10.02 -14.26
N ILE A 112 -17.14 11.21 -14.35
CA ILE A 112 -16.81 12.20 -15.36
C ILE A 112 -16.55 13.52 -14.64
N LEU A 113 -15.30 13.98 -14.69
CA LEU A 113 -14.88 15.25 -14.11
C LEU A 113 -14.73 16.29 -15.22
N PRO A 114 -15.23 17.53 -15.03
CA PRO A 114 -14.99 18.60 -15.99
C PRO A 114 -13.50 18.95 -16.03
N PHE A 115 -12.96 19.09 -17.23
CA PHE A 115 -11.58 19.47 -17.49
C PHE A 115 -11.52 20.55 -18.56
N ASN A 116 -10.47 21.36 -18.58
CA ASN A 116 -10.29 22.36 -19.61
C ASN A 116 -8.80 22.46 -19.96
N ILE A 117 -8.43 21.89 -21.11
CA ILE A 117 -7.03 21.84 -21.55
C ILE A 117 -6.45 23.24 -21.82
N LEU A 118 -7.28 24.21 -22.23
CA LEU A 118 -6.83 25.59 -22.47
C LEU A 118 -6.42 26.26 -21.15
N LYS A 119 -7.17 25.99 -20.08
CA LYS A 119 -6.91 26.51 -18.75
C LYS A 119 -5.76 25.77 -18.06
N TYR A 120 -5.82 24.45 -17.98
CA TYR A 120 -4.91 23.65 -17.15
C TYR A 120 -3.70 23.07 -17.93
N GLY A 121 -3.75 23.06 -19.25
CA GLY A 121 -2.76 22.36 -20.10
C GLY A 121 -3.03 20.86 -20.19
N ILE A 122 -2.10 20.10 -20.76
CA ILE A 122 -2.19 18.64 -20.83
C ILE A 122 -2.21 18.06 -19.41
N LEU A 123 -3.07 17.07 -19.17
CA LEU A 123 -3.15 16.39 -17.87
C LEU A 123 -1.81 15.71 -17.57
N ASN A 124 -1.16 16.12 -16.48
CA ASN A 124 0.14 15.60 -16.07
C ASN A 124 -0.01 14.55 -14.95
N GLN A 125 -0.89 14.81 -13.98
CA GLN A 125 -1.07 13.94 -12.83
C GLN A 125 -2.53 13.92 -12.36
N LEU A 126 -2.98 12.75 -11.90
CA LEU A 126 -4.25 12.56 -11.21
C LEU A 126 -3.96 11.94 -9.84
N ILE A 127 -4.45 12.56 -8.78
CA ILE A 127 -4.18 12.18 -7.40
C ILE A 127 -5.51 11.83 -6.74
N PHE A 128 -5.54 10.67 -6.07
CA PHE A 128 -6.71 10.14 -5.39
C PHE A 128 -6.43 10.04 -3.90
N TYR A 129 -7.32 10.62 -3.08
CA TYR A 129 -7.24 10.51 -1.63
C TYR A 129 -8.52 9.83 -1.10
N PRO A 130 -8.41 8.84 -0.20
CA PRO A 130 -9.58 8.40 0.54
C PRO A 130 -10.14 9.58 1.33
N PHE A 131 -11.45 9.73 1.30
CA PHE A 131 -12.14 10.71 2.12
C PHE A 131 -13.29 9.99 2.81
N ASP A 132 -13.09 9.60 4.06
CA ASP A 132 -14.22 9.18 4.88
C ASP A 132 -14.95 10.44 5.34
N ILE A 133 -16.22 10.57 4.98
CA ILE A 133 -17.01 11.75 5.29
C ILE A 133 -17.26 11.73 6.81
N ALA A 134 -16.39 12.39 7.56
CA ALA A 134 -16.64 12.68 8.97
C ALA A 134 -17.72 13.76 9.02
N ILE A 135 -18.96 13.35 9.26
CA ILE A 135 -20.03 14.30 9.60
C ILE A 135 -19.69 14.84 10.99
N THR A 136 -19.12 16.05 11.05
CA THR A 136 -18.96 16.76 12.31
C THR A 136 -20.36 17.09 12.82
N ARG A 137 -20.82 16.39 13.87
CA ARG A 137 -22.10 16.70 14.53
C ARG A 137 -22.03 17.98 15.37
N ASP A 138 -20.81 18.46 15.63
CA ASP A 138 -20.56 19.67 16.39
C ASP A 138 -20.39 20.87 15.45
N ASN A 139 -21.01 21.99 15.82
CA ASN A 139 -20.86 23.24 15.08
C ASN A 139 -19.37 23.62 15.01
N PRO A 140 -18.85 23.98 13.81
CA PRO A 140 -17.45 24.38 13.69
C PRO A 140 -17.19 25.62 14.55
N VAL A 141 -16.25 25.52 15.48
CA VAL A 141 -15.81 26.64 16.31
C VAL A 141 -14.82 27.48 15.51
N ARG A 142 -15.05 28.80 15.46
CA ARG A 142 -14.14 29.74 14.80
C ARG A 142 -12.80 29.72 15.52
N CYS A 143 -11.72 29.44 14.80
CA CYS A 143 -10.36 29.60 15.35
C CYS A 143 -10.17 31.07 15.74
N SER A 144 -9.98 31.34 17.03
CA SER A 144 -9.64 32.65 17.60
C SER A 144 -8.14 32.89 17.58
#